data_AF-A0A9W5KRJ0-F1
#
_entry.id   AF-A0A9W5KRJ0-F1
#
_cell.length_a   1.000
_cell.length_b   1.000
_cell.length_c   1.000
_cell.angle_alpha   90.00
_cell.angle_beta   90.00
_cell.angle_gamma   90.00
#
_symmetry.space_group_name_H-M   'P 1'
#
loop_
_entity.id
_entity.type
_entity.pdbx_description
1 polymer ?
#
loop_
_entity_poly.entity_id
_entity_poly.type
_entity_poly.pdbx_seq_one_letter_code
_entity_poly.pdbx_strand_id
1 'polypeptide(L)'
;MSKRLDEIKSELDHHLGQRLMLKANSGRRKTVEQSGVLAETYRSVFVVQLDQQEDALQRVSYSYADVLTETVELTFYGDPHNEVIL
;
A
#
# COMPACT_ATOMS: atom_id res chain seq x y z
N MET A 1 -15.96 9.19 7.07
CA MET A 1 -14.60 9.55 6.64
C MET A 1 -14.75 10.44 5.40
N SER A 2 -13.70 11.08 4.88
CA SER A 2 -13.85 11.81 3.59
C SER A 2 -14.22 10.80 2.51
N LYS A 3 -15.20 11.10 1.64
CA LYS A 3 -15.70 10.17 0.60
C LYS A 3 -14.56 9.49 -0.19
N ARG A 4 -13.46 10.22 -0.43
CA ARG A 4 -12.26 9.69 -1.12
C ARG A 4 -11.42 8.72 -0.31
N LEU A 5 -11.34 8.88 1.02
CA LEU A 5 -10.62 7.92 1.88
C LEU A 5 -11.40 6.61 2.02
N ASP A 6 -12.73 6.69 2.06
CA ASP A 6 -13.60 5.52 2.09
C ASP A 6 -13.51 4.72 0.77
N GLU A 7 -13.41 5.40 -0.37
CA GLU A 7 -13.15 4.79 -1.69
C GLU A 7 -11.78 4.08 -1.73
N ILE A 8 -10.69 4.73 -1.30
CA ILE A 8 -9.35 4.11 -1.21
C ILE A 8 -9.37 2.88 -0.30
N LYS A 9 -10.00 2.98 0.87
CA LYS A 9 -10.13 1.85 1.79
C LYS A 9 -10.88 0.70 1.11
N SER A 10 -12.02 0.98 0.49
CA SER A 10 -12.83 -0.05 -0.18
C SER A 10 -12.02 -0.74 -1.28
N GLU A 11 -11.26 0.00 -2.07
CA GLU A 11 -10.39 -0.58 -3.10
C GLU A 11 -9.36 -1.53 -2.48
N LEU A 12 -8.65 -1.08 -1.43
CA LEU A 12 -7.67 -1.92 -0.74
C LEU A 12 -8.29 -3.16 -0.08
N ASP A 13 -9.52 -3.08 0.43
CA ASP A 13 -10.22 -4.25 0.95
C ASP A 13 -10.42 -5.34 -0.13
N HIS A 14 -10.63 -4.97 -1.40
CA HIS A 14 -10.76 -5.92 -2.52
C HIS A 14 -9.43 -6.58 -2.92
N HIS A 15 -8.31 -5.93 -2.60
CA HIS A 15 -6.97 -6.43 -2.91
C HIS A 15 -6.28 -7.14 -1.72
N LEU A 16 -7.00 -7.43 -0.63
CA LEU A 16 -6.47 -8.17 0.51
C LEU A 16 -5.86 -9.51 0.08
N GLY A 17 -4.66 -9.80 0.58
CA GLY A 17 -3.89 -11.00 0.26
C GLY A 17 -3.14 -10.95 -1.09
N GLN A 18 -3.30 -9.89 -1.88
CA GLN A 18 -2.62 -9.76 -3.17
C GLN A 18 -1.20 -9.20 -3.02
N ARG A 19 -0.32 -9.61 -3.95
CA ARG A 19 1.05 -9.08 -4.04
C ARG A 19 1.03 -7.67 -4.62
N LEU A 20 1.90 -6.81 -4.11
CA LEU A 20 2.05 -5.44 -4.59
C LEU A 20 3.49 -4.95 -4.52
N MET A 21 3.77 -3.92 -5.30
CA MET A 21 4.89 -3.00 -5.13
C MET A 21 4.41 -1.80 -4.32
N LEU A 22 5.20 -1.39 -3.33
CA LEU A 22 4.97 -0.20 -2.53
C LEU A 22 6.12 0.76 -2.76
N LYS A 23 5.79 2.02 -3.06
CA LYS A 23 6.75 3.11 -3.22
C LYS A 23 6.42 4.22 -2.24
N ALA A 24 7.32 4.47 -1.29
CA ALA A 24 7.13 5.49 -0.24
C ALA A 24 8.12 6.65 -0.38
N ASN A 25 7.58 7.88 -0.37
CA ASN A 25 8.32 9.13 -0.54
C ASN A 25 8.67 9.75 0.83
N SER A 26 9.86 9.44 1.34
CA SER A 26 10.37 9.93 2.61
C SER A 26 11.20 11.22 2.43
N GLY A 27 10.55 12.30 1.98
CA GLY A 27 11.12 13.65 1.92
C GLY A 27 11.94 13.98 0.66
N ARG A 28 12.79 15.01 0.73
CA ARG A 28 13.28 15.78 -0.45
C ARG A 28 14.02 15.00 -1.54
N ARG A 29 14.55 13.81 -1.29
CA ARG A 29 15.30 13.01 -2.30
C ARG A 29 15.28 11.49 -2.06
N LYS A 30 14.43 10.97 -1.17
CA LYS A 30 14.46 9.56 -0.79
C LYS A 30 13.12 8.89 -1.08
N THR A 31 13.12 8.06 -2.11
CA THR A 31 12.03 7.14 -2.45
C THR A 31 12.51 5.74 -2.10
N VAL A 32 11.65 4.96 -1.45
CA VAL A 32 11.90 3.56 -1.11
C VAL A 32 10.88 2.71 -1.83
N GLU A 33 11.34 1.72 -2.59
CA GLU A 33 10.51 0.75 -3.29
C GLU A 33 10.70 -0.64 -2.68
N GLN A 34 9.59 -1.28 -2.31
CA GLN A 34 9.59 -2.59 -1.65
C GLN A 34 8.42 -3.42 -2.17
N SER A 35 8.65 -4.72 -2.34
CA SER A 35 7.59 -5.67 -2.70
C SER A 35 7.03 -6.34 -1.46
N GLY A 36 5.78 -6.77 -1.53
CA GLY A 36 5.13 -7.47 -0.42
C GLY A 36 3.71 -7.91 -0.75
N VAL A 37 2.95 -8.22 0.30
CA VAL A 37 1.54 -8.62 0.24
C VAL A 37 0.72 -7.67 1.09
N LEU A 38 -0.42 -7.19 0.58
CA LEU A 38 -1.41 -6.48 1.40
C LEU A 38 -2.00 -7.46 2.41
N ALA A 39 -1.57 -7.37 3.66
CA ALA A 39 -1.89 -8.36 4.68
C ALA A 39 -3.22 -8.06 5.37
N GLU A 40 -3.43 -6.80 5.76
CA GLU A 40 -4.57 -6.41 6.60
C GLU A 40 -5.02 -4.98 6.27
N THR A 41 -6.32 -4.71 6.47
CA THR A 41 -6.90 -3.36 6.41
C THR A 41 -7.66 -3.08 7.71
N TYR A 42 -7.51 -1.85 8.20
CA TYR A 42 -8.13 -1.37 9.43
C TYR A 42 -8.89 -0.08 9.16
N ARG A 43 -9.54 0.49 10.18
CA ARG A 43 -10.33 1.70 9.99
C ARG A 43 -9.54 2.86 9.36
N SER A 44 -8.26 3.05 9.71
CA SER A 44 -7.48 4.22 9.30
C SER A 44 -6.17 3.92 8.61
N VAL A 45 -5.75 2.65 8.59
CA VAL A 45 -4.47 2.20 8.08
C VAL A 45 -4.61 0.83 7.42
N PHE A 46 -3.66 0.49 6.56
CA PHE A 46 -3.47 -0.85 6.03
C PHE A 46 -2.06 -1.34 6.36
N VAL A 47 -1.86 -2.65 6.31
CA VAL A 47 -0.60 -3.32 6.65
C VAL A 47 -0.09 -4.09 5.43
N VAL A 48 1.16 -3.85 5.06
CA VAL A 48 1.88 -4.63 4.04
C VAL A 48 2.91 -5.50 4.74
N GLN A 49 2.89 -6.79 4.45
CA GLN A 49 3.95 -7.71 4.80
C GLN A 49 4.99 -7.70 3.68
N LEU A 50 6.20 -7.24 3.99
CA LEU A 50 7.26 -7.04 3.02
C LEU A 50 8.00 -8.34 2.70
N ASP A 51 8.43 -8.47 1.45
CA ASP A 51 9.35 -9.52 1.03
C ASP A 51 10.76 -9.18 1.57
N GLN A 52 11.22 -9.85 2.62
CA GLN A 52 12.62 -9.77 3.05
C GLN A 52 13.28 -11.14 3.03
N GLN A 53 14.56 -11.17 2.65
CA GLN A 53 15.44 -12.30 2.94
C GLN A 53 15.93 -12.16 4.39
N GLU A 54 15.91 -13.26 5.14
CA GLU A 54 16.27 -13.39 6.57
C GLU A 54 15.12 -13.19 7.56
N ASP A 55 14.41 -14.30 7.85
CA ASP A 55 13.65 -14.73 9.06
C ASP A 55 12.83 -13.72 9.91
N ALA A 56 12.71 -12.46 9.50
CA ALA A 56 11.92 -11.43 10.16
C ALA A 56 10.77 -11.02 9.23
N LEU A 57 9.54 -11.34 9.64
CA LEU A 57 8.32 -10.82 9.02
C LEU A 57 8.24 -9.30 9.26
N GLN A 58 8.84 -8.52 8.35
CA GLN A 58 8.76 -7.06 8.43
C GLN A 58 7.40 -6.60 7.91
N ARG A 59 6.64 -5.99 8.83
CA ARG A 59 5.33 -5.40 8.54
C ARG A 59 5.45 -3.90 8.62
N VAL A 60 4.92 -3.23 7.60
CA VAL A 60 4.80 -1.77 7.57
C VAL A 60 3.33 -1.40 7.48
N SER A 61 2.97 -0.28 8.09
CA SER A 61 1.61 0.25 8.04
C SER A 61 1.61 1.67 7.49
N TYR A 62 0.65 1.96 6.62
CA TYR A 62 0.42 3.28 6.05
C TYR A 62 -1.05 3.66 6.18
N SER A 63 -1.34 4.95 6.20
CA SER A 63 -2.70 5.46 6.23
C SER A 63 -3.29 5.60 4.83
N TYR A 64 -4.61 5.60 4.71
CA TYR A 64 -5.28 5.92 3.45
C TYR A 64 -5.02 7.37 2.99
N ALA A 65 -4.65 8.24 3.92
CA ALA A 65 -4.24 9.61 3.59
C ALA A 65 -2.87 9.64 2.90
N ASP A 66 -1.98 8.69 3.21
CA ASP A 66 -0.67 8.60 2.56
C ASP A 66 -0.80 8.25 1.08
N VAL A 67 -1.75 7.36 0.76
CA VAL A 67 -2.14 7.06 -0.63
C VAL A 67 -2.75 8.31 -1.27
N LEU A 68 -3.79 8.89 -0.64
CA LEU A 68 -4.47 10.09 -1.15
C LEU A 68 -3.54 11.29 -1.42
N THR A 69 -2.41 11.38 -0.72
CA THR A 69 -1.43 12.47 -0.84
C THR A 69 -0.17 12.07 -1.62
N GLU A 70 -0.18 10.90 -2.26
CA GLU A 70 0.91 10.36 -3.09
C GLU A 70 2.24 10.23 -2.32
N THR A 71 2.19 10.18 -0.98
CA THR A 71 3.36 9.85 -0.16
C THR A 71 3.64 8.36 -0.19
N VAL A 72 2.62 7.55 -0.52
CA VAL A 72 2.71 6.11 -0.75
C VAL A 72 1.94 5.76 -2.02
N GLU A 73 2.62 5.17 -3.00
CA GLU A 73 2.02 4.63 -4.22
C GLU A 73 2.01 3.10 -4.15
N LEU A 74 0.95 2.45 -4.62
CA LEU A 74 0.77 1.00 -4.61
C LEU A 74 0.52 0.46 -6.02
N THR A 75 1.11 -0.69 -6.36
CA THR A 75 0.90 -1.34 -7.66
C THR A 75 0.69 -2.84 -7.46
N PHE A 76 -0.50 -3.37 -7.77
CA PHE A 76 -0.83 -4.78 -7.53
C PHE A 76 -0.43 -5.70 -8.70
N TYR A 77 0.23 -6.81 -8.39
CA TYR A 77 0.65 -7.80 -9.38
C TYR A 77 -0.48 -8.80 -9.65
N GLY A 78 -1.35 -8.51 -10.62
CA GLY A 78 -2.45 -9.40 -10.99
C GLY A 78 -3.66 -8.71 -11.60
N ASP A 79 -3.68 -7.38 -11.58
CA ASP A 79 -4.73 -6.60 -12.22
C ASP A 79 -4.18 -5.88 -13.46
N PRO A 80 -4.38 -6.43 -14.68
CA PRO A 80 -3.94 -5.80 -15.91
C PRO A 80 -4.73 -4.52 -16.26
N HIS A 81 -5.77 -4.19 -15.49
CA HIS A 81 -6.58 -2.97 -15.66
C HIS A 81 -6.40 -1.95 -14.53
N ASN A 82 -5.66 -2.28 -13.47
CA ASN A 82 -5.41 -1.39 -12.32
C ASN A 82 -3.94 -0.92 -12.28
N GLU A 83 -3.44 -0.36 -13.39
CA GLU A 83 -2.42 0.68 -13.30
C GLU A 83 -3.11 1.95 -12.79
N VAL A 84 -3.37 2.02 -11.48
CA VAL A 84 -3.82 3.28 -10.89
C VAL A 84 -2.73 3.83 -10.02
N ILE A 85 -2.15 4.91 -10.55
CA ILE A 85 -1.66 6.04 -9.77
C ILE A 85 -2.86 6.52 -8.92
N LEU A 86 -2.97 6.03 -7.69
CA LEU A 86 -3.80 6.62 -6.63
C LEU A 86 -2.92 7.03 -5.45
#